data_AF-A0A672UN61-F1
#
_entry.id   AF-A0A672UN61-F1
#
_cell.length_a   1.000
_cell.length_b   1.000
_cell.length_c   1.000
_cell.angle_alpha   90.00
_cell.angle_beta   90.00
_cell.angle_gamma   90.00
#
_symmetry.space_group_name_H-M   'P 1'
#
loop_
_entity.id
_entity.type
_entity.pdbx_description
1 polymer ?
#
loop_
_entity_poly.entity_id
_entity_poly.type
_entity_poly.pdbx_seq_one_letter_code
_entity_poly.pdbx_strand_id
1 'polypeptide(L)'
;MSLALHDLLVCCRRLENEKAVERRKEIENFKRLLRDSETILQLDRNSDSKQGKQLNWDAVFSVLQKYFQKEMKNLQLTKPNASASTQTTRHKKMQEVGSLVKYLIRCANKSQ
;
A
#
# COMPACT_ATOMS: atom_id res chain seq x y z
N MET A 1 4.65 -5.85 -20.61
CA MET A 1 4.12 -5.31 -19.34
C MET A 1 2.66 -4.96 -19.59
N SER A 2 1.72 -5.56 -18.86
CA SER A 2 0.29 -5.24 -19.03
C SER A 2 0.00 -3.82 -18.53
N LEU A 3 -1.05 -3.18 -19.07
CA LEU A 3 -1.48 -1.85 -18.64
C LEU A 3 -1.80 -1.82 -17.14
N ALA A 4 -2.47 -2.86 -16.63
CA ALA A 4 -2.83 -2.98 -15.23
C ALA A 4 -1.61 -3.05 -14.29
N LEU A 5 -0.57 -3.82 -14.68
CA LEU A 5 0.68 -3.88 -13.91
C LEU A 5 1.47 -2.57 -13.99
N HIS A 6 1.38 -1.86 -15.12
CA HIS A 6 1.96 -0.52 -15.25
C HIS A 6 1.28 0.49 -14.33
N ASP A 7 -0.04 0.51 -14.28
CA ASP A 7 -0.81 1.38 -13.40
C ASP A 7 -0.52 1.09 -11.93
N LEU A 8 -0.37 -0.18 -11.54
CA LEU A 8 0.05 -0.54 -10.19
C LEU A 8 1.47 -0.05 -9.89
N LEU A 9 2.42 -0.21 -10.82
CA LEU A 9 3.78 0.30 -10.64
C LEU A 9 3.78 1.83 -10.43
N VAL A 10 3.00 2.57 -11.22
CA VAL A 10 2.86 4.02 -11.08
C VAL A 10 2.23 4.37 -9.73
N CYS A 11 1.18 3.65 -9.33
CA CYS A 11 0.54 3.83 -8.03
C CYS A 11 1.54 3.60 -6.88
N CYS A 12 2.33 2.52 -6.92
CA CYS A 12 3.40 2.24 -5.96
C CYS A 12 4.40 3.40 -5.84
N ARG A 13 4.87 3.96 -6.96
CA ARG A 13 5.78 5.12 -6.94
C ARG A 13 5.14 6.34 -6.29
N ARG A 14 3.84 6.57 -6.51
CA ARG A 14 3.11 7.69 -5.89
C ARG A 14 2.85 7.47 -4.40
N LEU A 15 2.75 6.23 -3.93
CA LEU A 15 2.71 5.91 -2.49
C LEU A 15 4.01 6.25 -1.77
N GLU A 16 5.14 6.34 -2.47
CA GLU A 16 6.42 6.78 -1.89
C GLU A 16 6.57 8.31 -1.83
N ASN A 17 5.62 9.08 -2.37
CA ASN A 17 5.67 10.55 -2.44
C ASN A 17 5.92 11.20 -1.05
N GLU A 18 6.62 12.33 -1.01
CA GLU A 18 6.89 13.06 0.25
C GLU A 18 5.64 13.71 0.85
N LYS A 19 4.69 14.15 0.02
CA LYS A 19 3.48 14.83 0.45
C LYS A 19 2.44 13.82 0.96
N ALA A 20 2.08 13.90 2.24
CA ALA A 20 1.11 13.01 2.88
C ALA A 20 -0.30 13.05 2.26
N VAL A 21 -0.67 14.17 1.64
CA VAL A 21 -1.96 14.30 0.94
C VAL A 21 -1.94 13.51 -0.37
N GLU A 22 -0.84 13.57 -1.12
CA GLU A 22 -0.70 12.84 -2.39
C GLU A 22 -0.67 11.32 -2.16
N ARG A 23 0.05 10.85 -1.14
CA ARG A 23 0.04 9.42 -0.79
C ARG A 23 -1.37 8.91 -0.46
N ARG A 24 -2.15 9.69 0.30
CA ARG A 24 -3.51 9.31 0.72
C ARG A 24 -4.48 9.18 -0.45
N LYS A 25 -4.35 10.01 -1.48
CA LYS A 25 -5.19 9.93 -2.69
C LYS A 25 -5.02 8.62 -3.44
N GLU A 26 -3.84 8.02 -3.37
CA GLU A 26 -3.51 6.80 -4.11
C GLU A 26 -4.00 5.51 -3.43
N ILE A 27 -4.44 5.57 -2.17
CA ILE A 27 -4.84 4.37 -1.42
C ILE A 27 -6.05 3.67 -2.04
N GLU A 28 -7.07 4.42 -2.46
CA GLU A 28 -8.25 3.82 -3.10
C GLU A 28 -7.92 3.31 -4.51
N ASN A 29 -7.02 3.99 -5.24
CA ASN A 29 -6.52 3.51 -6.52
C ASN A 29 -5.71 2.20 -6.35
N PHE A 30 -4.83 2.14 -5.35
CA PHE A 30 -4.07 0.94 -4.99
C PHE A 30 -4.99 -0.24 -4.68
N LYS A 31 -6.01 -0.04 -3.84
CA LYS A 31 -7.00 -1.09 -3.55
C LYS A 31 -7.75 -1.54 -4.80
N ARG A 32 -8.14 -0.62 -5.68
CA ARG A 32 -8.83 -0.92 -6.94
C ARG A 32 -7.97 -1.79 -7.84
N LEU A 33 -6.70 -1.43 -8.03
CA LEU A 33 -5.75 -2.19 -8.84
C LEU A 33 -5.51 -3.59 -8.27
N LEU A 34 -5.44 -3.73 -6.94
CA LEU A 34 -5.34 -5.05 -6.29
C LEU A 34 -6.62 -5.89 -6.29
N ARG A 35 -7.75 -5.39 -6.83
CA ARG A 35 -8.96 -6.21 -7.10
C ARG A 35 -9.01 -6.71 -8.53
N ASP A 36 -8.23 -6.11 -9.41
CA ASP A 36 -8.21 -6.47 -10.81
C ASP A 36 -7.53 -7.84 -10.97
N SER A 37 -8.24 -8.79 -11.58
CA SER A 37 -7.78 -10.17 -11.69
C SER A 37 -6.53 -10.30 -12.56
N GLU A 38 -6.39 -9.46 -13.58
CA GLU A 38 -5.19 -9.45 -14.41
C GLU A 38 -3.97 -8.96 -13.62
N THR A 39 -4.13 -7.91 -12.81
CA THR A 39 -3.08 -7.44 -11.90
C THR A 39 -2.62 -8.53 -10.95
N ILE A 40 -3.57 -9.21 -10.30
CA ILE A 40 -3.28 -10.31 -9.38
C ILE A 40 -2.51 -11.44 -10.09
N LEU A 41 -3.03 -11.92 -11.22
CA LEU A 41 -2.44 -13.01 -12.01
C LEU A 41 -1.00 -12.70 -12.44
N GLN A 42 -0.72 -11.45 -12.81
CA GLN A 42 0.62 -11.02 -13.19
C GLN A 42 1.57 -10.97 -11.98
N LEU A 43 1.09 -10.50 -10.82
CA LEU A 43 1.88 -10.49 -9.59
C LEU A 43 2.23 -11.92 -9.13
N ASP A 44 1.30 -12.87 -9.22
CA ASP A 44 1.54 -14.28 -8.89
C ASP A 44 2.62 -14.87 -9.81
N ARG A 45 2.41 -14.78 -11.13
CA ARG A 45 3.38 -15.24 -12.14
C ARG A 45 4.78 -14.64 -11.97
N ASN A 46 4.84 -13.35 -11.63
CA ASN A 46 6.11 -12.65 -11.46
C ASN A 46 6.80 -12.98 -10.13
N SER A 47 6.05 -13.42 -9.12
CA SER A 47 6.60 -13.86 -7.83
C SER A 47 7.19 -15.27 -7.93
N ASP A 48 6.61 -16.14 -8.77
CA ASP A 48 7.14 -17.47 -9.07
C ASP A 48 8.32 -17.46 -10.05
N SER A 49 8.48 -16.36 -10.81
CA SER A 49 9.54 -16.22 -11.80
C SER A 49 10.91 -15.97 -11.16
N LYS A 50 11.90 -16.76 -11.57
CA LYS A 50 13.32 -16.54 -11.20
C LYS A 50 13.91 -15.26 -11.81
N GLN A 51 13.21 -14.63 -12.76
CA GLN A 51 13.64 -13.38 -13.39
C GLN A 51 12.96 -12.19 -12.70
N GLY A 52 13.55 -11.72 -11.59
CA GLY A 52 13.04 -10.61 -10.76
C GLY A 52 13.06 -9.21 -11.38
N LYS A 53 12.78 -9.08 -12.68
CA LYS A 53 12.79 -7.80 -13.42
C LYS A 53 11.42 -7.11 -13.46
N GLN A 54 10.34 -7.83 -13.16
CA GLN A 54 8.97 -7.30 -13.20
C GLN A 54 8.42 -7.07 -11.79
N LEU A 55 7.41 -6.20 -11.69
CA LEU A 55 6.71 -5.96 -10.42
C LEU A 55 6.06 -7.26 -9.95
N ASN A 56 6.34 -7.63 -8.70
CA ASN A 56 5.87 -8.85 -8.02
C ASN A 56 5.34 -8.53 -6.62
N TRP A 57 4.83 -9.53 -5.90
CA TRP A 57 4.25 -9.32 -4.56
C TRP A 57 5.26 -8.76 -3.55
N ASP A 58 6.51 -9.21 -3.59
CA ASP A 58 7.57 -8.73 -2.68
C ASP A 58 7.82 -7.22 -2.86
N ALA A 59 7.90 -6.76 -4.11
CA ALA A 59 8.09 -5.35 -4.43
C ALA A 59 6.89 -4.50 -3.96
N VAL A 60 5.67 -4.98 -4.19
CA VAL A 60 4.44 -4.31 -3.74
C VAL A 60 4.38 -4.26 -2.20
N PHE A 61 4.72 -5.36 -1.54
CA PHE A 61 4.77 -5.45 -0.08
C PHE A 61 5.83 -4.50 0.50
N SER A 62 7.02 -4.44 -0.09
CA SER A 62 8.09 -3.53 0.32
C SER A 62 7.65 -2.07 0.26
N VAL A 63 6.98 -1.67 -0.83
CA VAL A 63 6.41 -0.30 -0.97
C VAL A 63 5.36 -0.03 0.11
N LEU A 64 4.45 -0.97 0.35
CA LEU A 64 3.41 -0.80 1.37
C LEU A 64 4.00 -0.74 2.78
N GLN A 65 5.05 -1.52 3.06
CA GLN A 65 5.77 -1.48 4.33
C GLN A 65 6.44 -0.12 4.56
N LYS A 66 7.11 0.44 3.54
CA LYS A 66 7.68 1.78 3.60
C LYS A 66 6.60 2.85 3.82
N TYR A 67 5.49 2.77 3.08
CA TYR A 67 4.33 3.65 3.27
C TYR A 67 3.82 3.58 4.72
N PHE A 68 3.60 2.36 5.24
CA PHE A 68 3.14 2.14 6.60
C PHE A 68 4.07 2.78 7.64
N GLN A 69 5.38 2.54 7.53
CA GLN A 69 6.37 3.13 8.42
C GLN A 69 6.38 4.66 8.36
N LYS A 70 6.26 5.23 7.15
CA LYS A 70 6.23 6.69 6.93
C LYS A 70 4.99 7.32 7.56
N GLU A 71 3.82 6.71 7.39
CA GLU A 71 2.59 7.18 8.03
C GLU A 71 2.65 7.06 9.55
N MET A 72 3.19 5.96 10.10
CA MET A 72 3.31 5.80 11.55
C MET A 72 4.24 6.85 12.16
N LYS A 73 5.39 7.12 11.52
CA LYS A 73 6.30 8.19 11.96
C LYS A 73 5.61 9.55 11.95
N ASN A 74 4.88 9.89 10.89
CA ASN A 74 4.17 11.17 10.80
C ASN A 74 3.10 11.32 11.88
N LEU A 75 2.37 10.25 12.20
CA LEU A 75 1.38 10.25 13.27
C LEU A 75 2.03 10.37 14.66
N GLN A 76 3.24 9.84 14.84
CA GLN A 76 4.00 9.92 16.09
C GLN A 76 4.59 11.30 16.37
N LEU A 77 4.97 12.07 15.33
CA LEU A 77 5.48 13.44 15.48
C LEU A 77 4.45 14.43 16.05
N THR A 78 3.17 14.07 16.06
CA THR A 78 2.12 14.88 16.69
C THR A 78 2.23 14.83 18.22
N LYS A 79 2.22 16.00 18.88
CA LYS A 79 2.38 16.15 20.33
C LYS A 79 1.44 15.22 21.12
N PRO A 80 1.93 14.56 22.20
CA PRO A 80 1.11 13.65 23.01
C PRO A 80 -0.03 14.38 23.77
N ASN A 81 0.13 15.67 24.07
CA ASN A 81 -0.86 16.48 24.80
C ASN A 81 -1.99 17.03 23.90
N ALA A 82 -2.29 16.35 22.80
CA ALA A 82 -3.39 16.72 21.93
C ALA A 82 -4.75 16.39 22.59
N SER A 83 -5.80 17.10 22.20
CA SER A 83 -7.17 16.84 22.67
C SER A 83 -7.59 15.38 22.45
N ALA A 84 -8.55 14.91 23.26
CA ALA A 84 -9.14 13.57 23.10
C ALA A 84 -9.62 13.31 21.65
N SER A 85 -10.27 14.30 21.02
CA SER A 85 -10.72 14.21 19.62
C SER A 85 -9.57 14.03 18.63
N THR A 86 -8.44 14.70 18.87
CA THR A 86 -7.22 14.53 18.04
C THR A 86 -6.61 13.15 18.23
N GLN A 87 -6.59 12.64 19.47
CA GLN A 87 -6.08 11.30 19.77
C GLN A 87 -6.95 10.21 19.12
N THR A 88 -8.29 10.32 19.19
CA THR A 88 -9.20 9.39 18.51
C THR A 88 -8.98 9.38 17.00
N THR A 89 -8.84 10.56 16.38
CA THR A 89 -8.57 10.69 14.95
C THR A 89 -7.25 10.03 14.56
N ARG A 90 -6.22 10.17 15.41
CA ARG A 90 -4.91 9.51 15.22
C ARG A 90 -5.04 7.99 15.27
N HIS A 91 -5.73 7.44 16.27
CA HIS A 91 -5.94 5.99 16.37
C HIS A 91 -6.69 5.43 15.16
N LYS A 92 -7.72 6.14 14.68
CA LYS A 92 -8.45 5.75 13.46
C LYS A 92 -7.52 5.68 12.25
N LYS A 93 -6.66 6.69 12.05
CA LYS A 93 -5.66 6.69 10.96
C LYS A 93 -4.65 5.54 11.10
N MET A 94 -4.21 5.23 12.32
CA MET A 94 -3.32 4.08 12.55
C MET A 94 -3.99 2.76 12.16
N GLN A 95 -5.26 2.58 12.52
CA GLN A 95 -6.05 1.41 12.14
C GLN A 95 -6.27 1.33 10.62
N GLU A 96 -6.60 2.45 9.98
CA GLU A 96 -6.77 2.52 8.53
C GLU A 96 -5.50 2.09 7.80
N VAL A 97 -4.33 2.62 8.20
CA VAL A 97 -3.05 2.26 7.59
C VAL A 97 -2.69 0.79 7.86
N GLY A 98 -2.94 0.27 9.06
CA GLY A 98 -2.75 -1.16 9.36
C GLY A 98 -3.71 -2.09 8.60
N SER A 99 -4.93 -1.64 8.32
CA SER A 99 -5.91 -2.41 7.54
C SER A 99 -5.46 -2.64 6.10
N LEU A 100 -4.62 -1.76 5.54
CA LEU A 100 -4.08 -1.90 4.19
C LEU A 100 -3.13 -3.09 4.07
N VAL A 101 -2.31 -3.34 5.08
CA VAL A 101 -1.41 -4.50 5.09
C VAL A 101 -2.23 -5.79 5.10
N LYS A 102 -3.26 -5.85 5.96
CA LYS A 102 -4.20 -6.99 5.99
C LYS A 102 -4.92 -7.17 4.66
N TYR A 103 -5.28 -6.07 4.00
CA TYR A 103 -5.92 -6.10 2.69
C TYR A 103 -4.99 -6.68 1.62
N LEU A 104 -3.73 -6.25 1.58
CA LEU A 104 -2.73 -6.78 0.65
C LEU A 104 -2.54 -8.28 0.82
N ILE A 105 -2.33 -8.74 2.07
CA ILE A 105 -2.18 -10.17 2.39
C ILE A 105 -3.40 -10.97 1.93
N ARG A 106 -4.61 -10.44 2.15
CA ARG A 106 -5.84 -11.10 1.68
C ARG A 106 -5.90 -11.19 0.15
N CYS A 107 -5.40 -10.19 -0.58
CA CYS A 107 -5.38 -10.25 -2.04
C CYS A 107 -4.39 -11.31 -2.52
N ALA A 108 -3.17 -11.32 -1.99
CA ALA A 108 -2.16 -12.31 -2.33
C ALA A 108 -2.59 -13.76 -1.99
N ASN A 109 -3.22 -13.96 -0.83
CA ASN A 109 -3.66 -15.30 -0.41
C ASN A 109 -4.93 -15.79 -1.11
N LYS A 110 -5.68 -14.93 -1.79
CA LYS A 110 -6.84 -15.34 -2.60
C LYS A 110 -6.45 -15.98 -3.93
N SER A 111 -5.19 -15.82 -4.32
CA SER A 111 -4.64 -16.37 -5.57
C SER A 111 -4.09 -17.79 -5.44
N GLN A 112 -3.95 -18.30 -4.21
CA GLN A 112 -3.67 -19.72 -3.94
C GLN A 112 -4.97 -20.52 -3.90
#